data_AF-A0A8C1C4G8-F1
#
_entry.id   AF-A0A8C1C4G8-F1
#
_cell.length_a   1.000
_cell.length_b   1.000
_cell.length_c   1.000
_cell.angle_alpha   90.00
_cell.angle_beta   90.00
_cell.angle_gamma   90.00
#
_symmetry.space_group_name_H-M   'P 1'
#
loop_
_entity.id
_entity.type
_entity.pdbx_description
1 polymer ?
#
loop_
_entity_poly.entity_id
_entity_poly.type
_entity_poly.pdbx_seq_one_letter_code
_entity_poly.pdbx_strand_id
1 'polypeptide(L)'
;MSEYTGTLCIRERRIILNIMQLFVRGQTLHSIHLNGSETVAQIKAQIEALEGLACEDQIISLCGAPLEDETLMCQSGIEDFSTLEVTSRLLGGKVHGSLARAGKVRGQTPKVDKQEKKKKKTGRAKRRIQYNRRFVNVVPTFGKKKGPNANS
;
A
#
# COMPACT_ATOMS: atom_id res chain seq x y z
N MET A 1 43.20 0.23 -74.64
CA MET A 1 42.28 -0.72 -73.99
C MET A 1 43.14 -1.67 -73.18
N SER A 2 43.35 -1.36 -71.89
CA SER A 2 44.20 -2.15 -70.99
C SER A 2 43.34 -3.07 -70.13
N GLU A 3 43.62 -4.36 -70.18
CA GLU A 3 43.13 -5.34 -69.23
C GLU A 3 43.89 -5.17 -67.92
N TYR A 4 43.17 -4.97 -66.82
CA TYR A 4 43.70 -5.11 -65.47
C TYR A 4 42.82 -6.09 -64.70
N THR A 5 43.33 -7.30 -64.52
CA THR A 5 42.82 -8.28 -63.57
C THR A 5 43.10 -7.78 -62.15
N GLY A 6 42.07 -7.21 -61.51
CA GLY A 6 42.11 -6.74 -60.13
C GLY A 6 41.44 -7.74 -59.20
N THR A 7 42.23 -8.32 -58.32
CA THR A 7 41.90 -9.27 -57.26
C THR A 7 40.73 -8.80 -56.39
N LEU A 8 39.74 -9.69 -56.18
CA LEU A 8 38.61 -9.50 -55.28
C LEU A 8 39.11 -9.44 -53.83
N CYS A 9 39.40 -8.23 -53.34
CA CYS A 9 39.68 -7.98 -51.93
C CYS A 9 38.37 -8.12 -51.15
N ILE A 10 38.20 -9.25 -50.45
CA ILE A 10 37.17 -9.46 -49.44
C ILE A 10 37.50 -8.50 -48.29
N ARG A 11 37.05 -7.25 -48.41
CA ARG A 11 36.97 -6.34 -47.28
C ARG A 11 35.94 -6.92 -46.33
N GLU A 12 36.40 -7.41 -45.19
CA GLU A 12 35.60 -7.68 -44.01
C GLU A 12 34.62 -6.51 -43.83
N ARG A 13 33.36 -6.74 -44.18
CA ARG A 13 32.27 -5.89 -43.69
C ARG A 13 32.15 -6.22 -42.22
N ARG A 14 32.97 -5.54 -41.41
CA ARG A 14 32.71 -5.39 -39.99
C ARG A 14 31.38 -4.65 -39.91
N ILE A 15 30.30 -5.40 -39.81
CA ILE A 15 28.98 -4.87 -39.47
C ILE A 15 29.20 -4.23 -38.11
N ILE A 16 29.34 -2.90 -38.09
CA ILE A 16 29.26 -2.14 -36.86
C ILE A 16 27.80 -2.29 -36.45
N LEU A 17 27.49 -3.36 -35.73
CA LEU A 17 26.26 -3.40 -34.94
C LEU A 17 26.34 -2.14 -34.08
N ASN A 18 25.37 -1.26 -34.24
CA ASN A 18 25.29 -0.04 -33.45
C ASN A 18 24.85 -0.49 -32.04
N ILE A 19 25.83 -0.98 -31.26
CA ILE A 19 25.59 -1.51 -29.93
C ILE A 19 25.44 -0.30 -29.01
N MET A 20 24.21 -0.03 -28.60
CA MET A 20 23.90 1.01 -27.62
C MET A 20 24.04 0.43 -26.22
N GLN A 21 24.64 1.17 -25.28
CA GLN A 21 24.78 0.77 -23.89
C GLN A 21 23.89 1.66 -23.01
N LEU A 22 23.09 1.05 -22.13
CA LEU A 22 22.30 1.76 -21.12
C LEU A 22 22.76 1.41 -19.72
N PHE A 23 22.55 2.34 -18.80
CA PHE A 23 22.68 2.10 -17.37
C PHE A 23 21.30 1.94 -16.76
N VAL A 24 21.10 0.88 -15.99
CA VAL A 24 19.86 0.62 -15.28
C VAL A 24 20.12 0.70 -13.79
N ARG A 25 19.46 1.64 -13.12
CA ARG A 25 19.58 1.90 -11.70
C ARG A 25 18.35 1.34 -10.97
N GLY A 26 18.51 0.16 -10.37
CA GLY A 26 17.53 -0.49 -9.50
C GLY A 26 18.07 -0.67 -8.09
N GLN A 27 18.04 -1.91 -7.60
CA GLN A 27 18.75 -2.29 -6.36
C GLN A 27 20.25 -2.14 -6.52
N THR A 28 20.76 -2.45 -7.71
CA THR A 28 22.15 -2.20 -8.09
C THR A 28 22.22 -1.48 -9.43
N LEU A 29 23.41 -1.03 -9.82
CA LEU A 29 23.64 -0.41 -11.12
C LEU A 29 24.09 -1.47 -12.12
N HIS A 30 23.32 -1.66 -13.18
CA HIS A 30 23.63 -2.60 -14.25
C HIS A 30 23.93 -1.86 -15.56
N SER A 31 24.83 -2.41 -16.37
CA SER A 31 25.02 -1.98 -17.77
C SER A 31 24.40 -3.01 -18.72
N ILE A 32 23.55 -2.55 -19.63
CA ILE A 32 22.85 -3.39 -20.61
C ILE A 32 23.26 -2.94 -22.02
N HIS A 33 23.60 -3.92 -22.88
CA HIS A 33 23.92 -3.67 -24.28
C HIS A 33 22.71 -4.03 -25.16
N LEU A 34 22.43 -3.17 -26.13
CA LEU A 34 21.27 -3.24 -27.01
C LEU A 34 21.69 -3.18 -28.47
N ASN A 35 20.96 -3.90 -29.31
CA ASN A 35 21.16 -3.95 -30.75
C ASN A 35 20.25 -2.97 -31.51
N GLY A 36 19.40 -2.22 -30.79
CA GLY A 36 18.58 -1.12 -31.31
C GLY A 36 17.17 -1.54 -31.74
N SER A 37 16.75 -2.77 -31.45
CA SER A 37 15.39 -3.26 -31.72
C SER A 37 14.63 -3.65 -30.45
N GLU A 38 15.27 -3.48 -29.29
CA GLU A 38 14.70 -3.91 -28.03
C GLU A 38 13.60 -2.98 -27.52
N THR A 39 12.59 -3.58 -26.88
CA THR A 39 11.49 -2.89 -26.23
C THR A 39 11.70 -2.81 -24.72
N VAL A 40 10.95 -1.93 -24.04
CA VAL A 40 10.93 -1.84 -22.57
C VAL A 40 10.57 -3.17 -21.93
N ALA A 41 9.64 -3.94 -22.51
CA ALA A 41 9.30 -5.29 -22.01
C ALA A 41 10.51 -6.23 -21.96
N GLN A 42 11.39 -6.18 -22.98
CA GLN A 42 12.59 -7.02 -23.01
C GLN A 42 13.61 -6.59 -21.95
N ILE A 43 13.76 -5.28 -21.73
CA ILE A 43 14.59 -4.75 -20.63
C ILE A 43 14.05 -5.19 -19.27
N LYS A 44 12.72 -5.16 -19.07
CA LYS A 44 12.11 -5.64 -17.83
C LYS A 44 12.43 -7.10 -17.54
N ALA A 45 12.34 -7.95 -18.57
CA ALA A 45 12.69 -9.37 -18.45
C ALA A 45 14.18 -9.56 -18.10
N GLN A 46 15.06 -8.73 -18.65
CA GLN A 46 16.49 -8.76 -18.32
C GLN A 46 16.75 -8.30 -16.88
N ILE A 47 16.06 -7.27 -16.41
CA ILE A 47 16.15 -6.79 -15.02
C ILE A 47 15.61 -7.85 -14.05
N GLU A 48 14.53 -8.56 -14.40
CA GLU A 48 13.99 -9.65 -13.58
C GLU A 48 15.04 -10.76 -13.38
N ALA A 49 15.78 -11.11 -14.44
CA ALA A 49 16.86 -12.08 -14.35
C ALA A 49 18.05 -11.60 -13.49
N LEU A 50 18.30 -10.29 -13.42
CA LEU A 50 19.42 -9.70 -12.69
C LEU A 50 19.10 -9.42 -11.21
N GLU A 51 17.93 -8.85 -10.94
CA GLU A 51 17.53 -8.36 -9.61
C GLU A 51 16.45 -9.22 -8.94
N GLY A 52 15.86 -10.18 -9.65
CA GLY A 52 14.76 -11.01 -9.14
C GLY A 52 13.44 -10.27 -8.95
N LEU A 53 13.29 -9.08 -9.56
CA LEU A 53 12.07 -8.27 -9.49
C LEU A 53 11.13 -8.64 -10.62
N ALA A 54 9.93 -9.13 -10.33
CA ALA A 54 8.97 -9.55 -11.36
C ALA A 54 8.64 -8.42 -12.34
N CYS A 55 8.54 -8.69 -13.65
CA CYS A 55 8.21 -7.68 -14.66
C CYS A 55 6.95 -6.86 -14.31
N GLU A 56 5.96 -7.50 -13.68
CA GLU A 56 4.71 -6.87 -13.25
C GLU A 56 4.86 -5.93 -12.06
N ASP A 57 5.97 -5.96 -11.34
CA ASP A 57 6.26 -5.03 -10.25
C ASP A 57 7.20 -3.91 -10.72
N GLN A 58 7.83 -4.05 -11.87
CA GLN A 58 8.78 -3.06 -12.40
C GLN A 58 8.09 -1.85 -13.05
N ILE A 59 8.52 -0.66 -12.62
CA ILE A 59 8.28 0.61 -13.30
C ILE A 59 9.64 1.14 -13.74
N ILE A 60 9.87 1.15 -15.05
CA ILE A 60 11.06 1.74 -15.68
C ILE A 60 10.72 3.17 -16.08
N SER A 61 11.57 4.14 -15.70
CA SER A 61 11.39 5.54 -16.05
C SER A 61 12.68 6.17 -16.59
N LEU A 62 12.51 7.17 -17.45
CA LEU A 62 13.56 8.06 -17.93
C LEU A 62 13.23 9.48 -17.47
N CYS A 63 14.15 10.13 -16.74
CA CYS A 63 13.92 11.48 -16.20
C CYS A 63 12.61 11.62 -15.40
N GLY A 64 12.19 10.56 -14.72
CA GLY A 64 10.93 10.51 -13.96
C GLY A 64 9.67 10.24 -14.80
N ALA A 65 9.78 10.16 -16.13
CA ALA A 65 8.68 9.75 -17.00
C ALA A 65 8.65 8.22 -17.16
N PRO A 66 7.58 7.51 -16.73
CA PRO A 66 7.49 6.08 -16.88
C PRO A 66 7.38 5.70 -18.36
N LEU A 67 8.06 4.61 -18.74
CA LEU A 67 8.04 4.08 -20.10
C LEU A 67 7.02 2.94 -20.21
N GLU A 68 6.31 2.89 -21.33
CA GLU A 68 5.37 1.81 -21.65
C GLU A 68 6.10 0.61 -22.25
N ASP A 69 5.57 -0.60 -22.03
CA ASP A 69 6.20 -1.87 -22.41
C ASP A 69 6.50 -2.00 -23.91
N GLU A 70 5.67 -1.39 -24.75
CA GLU A 70 5.78 -1.39 -26.22
C GLU A 70 6.75 -0.32 -26.76
N THR A 71 7.29 0.53 -25.88
CA THR A 71 8.22 1.59 -26.31
C THR A 71 9.53 0.96 -26.77
N LEU A 72 9.92 1.26 -28.01
CA LEU A 72 11.24 0.92 -28.54
C LEU A 72 12.29 1.84 -27.94
N MET A 73 13.41 1.28 -27.49
CA MET A 73 14.51 2.04 -26.90
C MET A 73 15.01 3.16 -27.83
N CYS A 74 14.97 2.94 -29.15
CA CYS A 74 15.43 3.90 -30.14
C CYS A 74 14.47 5.07 -30.40
N GLN A 75 13.23 5.05 -29.90
CA GLN A 75 12.17 6.00 -30.31
C GLN A 75 11.77 7.01 -29.23
N SER A 76 12.33 6.92 -28.02
CA SER A 76 11.86 7.69 -26.86
C SER A 76 12.90 8.63 -26.23
N GLY A 77 13.79 9.23 -27.03
CA GLY A 77 14.81 10.15 -26.53
C GLY A 77 15.84 9.48 -25.59
N ILE A 78 15.94 8.16 -25.64
CA ILE A 78 16.95 7.37 -24.94
C ILE A 78 18.18 7.36 -25.84
N GLU A 79 19.23 8.01 -25.36
CA GLU A 79 20.53 8.05 -26.03
C GLU A 79 21.47 6.99 -25.46
N ASP A 80 22.58 6.77 -26.15
CA ASP A 80 23.67 5.95 -25.64
C ASP A 80 24.15 6.48 -24.27
N PHE A 81 24.45 5.55 -23.37
CA PHE A 81 24.83 5.80 -21.97
C PHE A 81 23.73 6.47 -21.11
N SER A 82 22.48 6.50 -21.56
CA SER A 82 21.37 6.99 -20.73
C SER A 82 21.15 6.10 -19.50
N THR A 83 20.70 6.71 -18.40
CA THR A 83 20.36 5.99 -17.17
C THR A 83 18.85 5.86 -17.01
N LEU A 84 18.36 4.63 -16.95
CA LEU A 84 16.98 4.28 -16.62
C LEU A 84 16.85 4.01 -15.12
N GLU A 85 15.77 4.48 -14.51
CA GLU A 85 15.47 4.23 -13.11
C GLU A 85 14.41 3.13 -13.00
N VAL A 86 14.67 2.13 -12.16
CA VAL A 86 13.76 1.02 -11.91
C VAL A 86 13.21 1.16 -10.50
N THR A 87 11.89 1.26 -10.40
CA THR A 87 11.19 1.29 -9.13
C THR A 87 10.21 0.12 -9.05
N SER A 88 10.06 -0.45 -7.86
CA SER A 88 9.06 -1.50 -7.61
C SER A 88 7.72 -0.87 -7.26
N ARG A 89 6.63 -1.42 -7.79
CA ARG A 89 5.29 -1.19 -7.25
C ARG A 89 5.24 -1.67 -5.81
N LEU A 90 4.81 -0.79 -4.90
CA LEU A 90 4.57 -1.17 -3.51
C LEU A 90 3.13 -1.64 -3.38
N LEU A 91 2.92 -2.94 -3.17
CA LEU A 91 1.64 -3.45 -2.69
C LEU A 91 1.45 -2.93 -1.26
N GLY A 92 0.37 -2.16 -1.03
CA GLY A 92 0.13 -1.36 0.17
C GLY A 92 0.60 -2.01 1.49
N GLY A 93 1.43 -1.29 2.23
CA GLY A 93 2.00 -1.75 3.49
C GLY A 93 0.96 -1.95 4.60
N LYS A 94 1.35 -2.69 5.65
CA LYS A 94 0.55 -2.97 6.86
C LYS A 94 -0.20 -1.72 7.34
N VAL A 95 -1.53 -1.76 7.29
CA VAL A 95 -2.42 -0.73 7.84
C VAL A 95 -2.11 -0.51 9.32
N HIS A 96 -1.69 0.71 9.68
CA HIS A 96 -1.35 1.05 11.06
C HIS A 96 -2.63 1.26 11.89
N GLY A 97 -2.99 0.24 12.67
CA GLY A 97 -4.17 0.25 13.55
C GLY A 97 -4.63 -1.17 13.84
N SER A 98 -3.92 -1.90 14.71
CA SER A 98 -4.29 -3.29 15.00
C SER A 98 -5.58 -3.37 15.82
N LEU A 99 -6.50 -4.26 15.41
CA LEU A 99 -7.71 -4.60 16.16
C LEU A 99 -7.42 -5.43 17.43
N ALA A 100 -6.14 -5.60 17.80
CA ALA A 100 -5.67 -6.46 18.88
C ALA A 100 -6.24 -6.09 20.27
N ARG A 101 -6.78 -4.88 20.44
CA ARG A 101 -7.37 -4.42 21.71
C ARG A 101 -8.89 -4.51 21.77
N ALA A 102 -9.54 -4.98 20.70
CA ALA A 102 -11.00 -5.09 20.67
C ALA A 102 -11.50 -6.03 21.79
N GLY A 103 -12.41 -5.54 22.63
CA GLY A 103 -13.03 -6.34 23.70
C GLY A 103 -12.19 -6.58 24.95
N LYS A 104 -10.94 -6.08 25.04
CA LYS A 104 -10.04 -6.29 26.19
C LYS A 104 -10.71 -5.98 27.53
N VAL A 105 -11.34 -4.81 27.65
CA VAL A 105 -11.98 -4.37 28.90
C VAL A 105 -13.17 -5.26 29.25
N ARG A 106 -13.99 -5.65 28.26
CA ARG A 106 -15.17 -6.52 28.48
C ARG A 106 -14.77 -7.92 28.99
N GLY A 107 -13.63 -8.45 28.54
CA GLY A 107 -13.13 -9.75 28.99
C GLY A 107 -12.44 -9.70 30.35
N GLN A 108 -11.83 -8.57 30.72
CA GLN A 108 -11.15 -8.40 32.00
C GLN A 108 -12.09 -8.12 33.17
N THR A 109 -13.25 -7.48 32.94
CA THR A 109 -14.15 -7.15 34.04
C THR A 109 -14.81 -8.41 34.60
N PRO A 110 -14.80 -8.61 35.93
CA PRO A 110 -15.40 -9.77 36.56
C PRO A 110 -16.90 -9.82 36.26
N LYS A 111 -17.41 -11.01 35.92
CA LYS A 111 -18.82 -11.18 35.60
C LYS A 111 -19.64 -11.24 36.89
N VAL A 112 -20.17 -10.10 37.30
CA VAL A 112 -21.07 -10.02 38.46
C VAL A 112 -22.44 -10.58 38.08
N ASP A 113 -22.87 -11.63 38.78
CA ASP A 113 -24.18 -12.23 38.60
C ASP A 113 -25.31 -11.30 39.06
N LYS A 114 -26.45 -11.39 38.38
CA LYS A 114 -27.63 -10.61 38.75
C LYS A 114 -28.26 -11.23 40.00
N GLN A 115 -28.21 -10.52 41.11
CA GLN A 115 -28.97 -10.87 42.30
C GLN A 115 -30.48 -10.78 42.00
N GLU A 116 -31.26 -11.74 42.51
CA GLU A 116 -32.71 -11.71 42.41
C GLU A 116 -33.28 -10.54 43.23
N LYS A 117 -34.00 -9.65 42.55
CA LYS A 117 -34.70 -8.53 43.19
C LYS A 117 -36.20 -8.73 43.02
N LYS A 118 -36.98 -8.38 44.06
CA LYS A 118 -38.44 -8.41 44.00
C LYS A 118 -38.93 -7.67 42.75
N LYS A 119 -39.83 -8.32 41.98
CA LYS A 119 -40.43 -7.73 40.78
C LYS A 119 -41.10 -6.40 41.13
N LYS A 120 -40.73 -5.33 40.43
CA LYS A 120 -41.34 -4.01 40.62
C LYS A 120 -42.77 -4.05 40.11
N LYS A 121 -43.73 -3.53 40.88
CA LYS A 121 -45.11 -3.30 40.42
C LYS A 121 -45.10 -2.39 39.19
N THR A 122 -46.05 -2.58 38.28
CA THR A 122 -46.20 -1.81 37.02
C THR A 122 -47.53 -1.05 37.00
N GLY A 123 -47.74 -0.23 35.96
CA GLY A 123 -49.00 0.48 35.72
C GLY A 123 -49.45 1.43 36.84
N ARG A 124 -50.76 1.48 37.08
CA ARG A 124 -51.39 2.35 38.09
C ARG A 124 -50.83 2.14 39.50
N ALA A 125 -50.56 0.88 39.87
CA ALA A 125 -50.00 0.53 41.16
C ALA A 125 -48.60 1.15 41.37
N LYS A 126 -47.76 1.14 40.33
CA LYS A 126 -46.44 1.80 40.36
C LYS A 126 -46.56 3.32 40.52
N ARG A 127 -47.48 3.94 39.77
CA ARG A 127 -47.71 5.39 39.82
C ARG A 127 -48.20 5.85 41.19
N ARG A 128 -49.10 5.10 41.84
CA ARG A 128 -49.55 5.36 43.21
C ARG A 128 -48.38 5.34 44.21
N ILE A 129 -47.52 4.32 44.14
CA ILE A 129 -46.34 4.22 45.01
C ILE A 129 -45.39 5.42 44.79
N GLN A 130 -45.18 5.82 43.53
CA GLN A 130 -44.33 6.96 43.20
C GLN A 130 -44.89 8.28 43.73
N TYR A 131 -46.20 8.51 43.63
CA TYR A 131 -46.87 9.71 44.17
C TYR A 131 -46.71 9.77 45.69
N ASN A 132 -47.04 8.68 46.40
CA ASN A 132 -46.91 8.62 47.85
C ASN A 132 -45.46 8.89 48.28
N ARG A 133 -44.47 8.29 47.60
CA ARG A 133 -43.05 8.48 47.92
C ARG A 133 -42.55 9.91 47.66
N ARG A 134 -43.14 10.65 46.71
CA ARG A 134 -42.66 11.99 46.30
C ARG A 134 -43.38 13.13 47.01
N PHE A 135 -44.63 12.94 47.39
CA PHE A 135 -45.49 14.03 47.86
C PHE A 135 -46.09 13.76 49.24
N VAL A 136 -46.62 12.55 49.47
CA VAL A 136 -47.33 12.25 50.72
C VAL A 136 -46.35 11.93 51.86
N ASN A 137 -45.34 11.11 51.60
CA ASN A 137 -44.40 10.62 52.61
C ASN A 137 -43.16 11.52 52.76
N VAL A 138 -43.06 12.61 51.99
CA VAL A 138 -41.93 13.53 52.08
C VAL A 138 -42.23 14.59 53.13
N VAL A 139 -41.47 14.59 54.23
CA VAL A 139 -41.48 15.68 55.21
C VAL A 139 -40.46 16.74 54.75
N PRO A 140 -40.84 18.02 54.64
CA PRO A 140 -39.90 19.08 54.28
C PRO A 140 -38.88 19.28 55.38
N THR A 141 -37.65 18.84 55.13
CA THR A 141 -36.50 19.09 56.01
C THR A 141 -35.83 20.41 55.62
N PHE A 142 -35.37 21.18 56.61
CA PHE A 142 -34.56 22.38 56.36
C PHE A 142 -33.21 21.99 55.73
N GLY A 143 -32.77 22.74 54.72
CA GLY A 143 -31.52 22.50 53.98
C GLY A 143 -31.71 21.95 52.56
N LYS A 144 -30.61 21.48 51.95
CA LYS A 144 -30.61 20.99 50.56
C LYS A 144 -31.39 19.67 50.46
N LYS A 145 -32.38 19.60 49.57
CA LYS A 145 -33.17 18.38 49.33
C LYS A 145 -32.28 17.23 48.86
N LYS A 146 -32.24 16.11 49.60
CA LYS A 146 -31.55 14.88 49.18
C LYS A 146 -32.24 14.25 47.97
N GLY A 147 -31.44 13.81 47.00
CA GLY A 147 -31.91 13.15 45.78
C GLY A 147 -32.36 11.70 46.03
N PRO A 148 -33.19 11.13 45.15
CA PRO A 148 -33.77 9.78 45.32
C PRO A 148 -32.77 8.62 45.15
N ASN A 149 -31.53 8.89 44.75
CA ASN A 149 -30.44 7.92 44.58
C ASN A 149 -29.14 8.44 45.24
N ALA A 150 -29.28 9.15 46.36
CA ALA A 150 -28.14 9.52 47.19
C ALA A 150 -27.69 8.30 48.01
N ASN A 151 -26.38 8.02 48.02
CA ASN A 151 -25.78 6.91 48.76
C ASN A 151 -25.26 7.33 50.15
N SER A 152 -25.55 8.57 50.56
CA SER A 152 -25.08 9.23 51.78
C SER A 152 -26.15 9.42 52.84
#